data_AF-A0A944CIX1-F1
#
_entry.id   AF-A0A944CIX1-F1
#
_cell.length_a   1.000
_cell.length_b   1.000
_cell.length_c   1.000
_cell.angle_alpha   90.00
_cell.angle_beta   90.00
_cell.angle_gamma   90.00
#
_symmetry.space_group_name_H-M   'P 1'
#
loop_
_entity.id
_entity.type
_entity.pdbx_description
1 polymer ?
#
loop_
_entity_poly.entity_id
_entity_poly.type
_entity_poly.pdbx_seq_one_letter_code
_entity_poly.pdbx_strand_id
1 'polypeptide(L)'
;MKQEQEMINQLLEWARQNENIRSVLMTSSRANPHAFTDLFTDYDFEIFVKDLDGFTRDDGWLNQFGTLIKKVVLQDGNWRTRLVLYEDGTKIDFQVSTVEFIKHLGAMTELPERYDNGYKVLLDKDEITKGIPAPSYKAYITKKPSAEMFADIINSFWGDTAYVANSLWRDELYFAKYMLDNVLRFNYLQPVIEWYIGVKYDWSVNPNKYGRWFKRYLDSDTWTELEGTYAGAGIEENWEALYRTADLFSGLAQDVGKSLHYPYPFEYEQKMRKYLLKVMSLPQDAKSFT
;
A
#
# COMPACT_ATOMS: atom_id res chain seq x y z
N MET A 1 16.07 13.73 14.11
CA MET A 1 16.17 13.28 12.72
C MET A 1 17.13 14.17 11.98
N LYS A 2 18.15 13.58 11.37
CA LYS A 2 19.07 14.28 10.46
C LYS A 2 18.31 14.83 9.24
N GLN A 3 18.81 15.93 8.68
CA GLN A 3 18.28 16.42 7.40
C GLN A 3 18.69 15.48 6.26
N GLU A 4 17.91 15.41 5.19
CA GLU A 4 18.18 14.52 4.06
C GLU A 4 19.57 14.71 3.46
N GLN A 5 19.99 15.96 3.26
CA GLN A 5 21.32 16.24 2.70
C GLN A 5 22.45 15.76 3.62
N GLU A 6 22.27 15.88 4.94
CA GLU A 6 23.25 15.41 5.92
C GLU A 6 23.35 13.87 5.90
N MET A 7 22.20 13.17 5.88
CA MET A 7 22.14 11.72 5.78
C MET A 7 22.79 11.21 4.50
N ILE A 8 22.46 11.81 3.35
CA ILE A 8 23.04 11.45 2.06
C ILE A 8 24.55 11.70 2.05
N ASN A 9 25.01 12.85 2.57
CA ASN A 9 26.44 13.14 2.64
C ASN A 9 27.19 12.10 3.47
N GLN A 10 26.65 11.73 4.62
CA GLN A 10 27.24 10.72 5.50
C GLN A 10 27.27 9.32 4.83
N LEU A 11 26.19 8.94 4.16
CA LEU A 11 26.13 7.71 3.36
C LEU A 11 27.20 7.70 2.27
N LEU A 12 27.34 8.81 1.54
CA LEU A 12 28.29 8.93 0.45
C LEU A 12 29.75 8.93 0.94
N GLU A 13 30.04 9.54 2.09
CA GLU A 13 31.37 9.49 2.68
C GLU A 13 31.78 8.06 3.00
N TRP A 14 30.95 7.34 3.75
CA TRP A 14 31.18 5.92 4.04
C TRP A 14 31.28 5.08 2.76
N ALA A 15 30.34 5.27 1.83
CA ALA A 15 30.30 4.50 0.61
C ALA A 15 31.52 4.73 -0.28
N ARG A 16 32.08 5.95 -0.31
CA ARG A 16 33.32 6.26 -1.04
C ARG A 16 34.53 5.57 -0.45
N GLN A 17 34.67 5.57 0.88
CA GLN A 17 35.79 4.94 1.60
C GLN A 17 35.76 3.41 1.52
N ASN A 18 34.58 2.81 1.36
CA ASN A 18 34.44 1.37 1.21
C ASN A 18 34.75 0.93 -0.24
N GLU A 19 35.87 0.21 -0.44
CA GLU A 19 36.27 -0.27 -1.76
C GLU A 19 35.32 -1.32 -2.35
N ASN A 20 34.60 -2.06 -1.50
CA ASN A 20 33.65 -3.07 -1.94
C ASN A 20 32.38 -2.45 -2.54
N ILE A 21 31.92 -1.30 -2.02
CA ILE A 21 30.77 -0.55 -2.55
C ILE A 21 31.13 0.14 -3.86
N ARG A 22 30.38 -0.13 -4.93
CA ARG A 22 30.59 0.40 -6.28
C ARG A 22 29.55 1.42 -6.71
N SER A 23 28.29 1.20 -6.31
CA SER A 23 27.21 2.15 -6.57
C SER A 23 26.24 2.20 -5.40
N VAL A 24 25.60 3.35 -5.25
CA VAL A 24 24.51 3.58 -4.29
C VAL A 24 23.38 4.32 -5.00
N LEU A 25 22.18 3.75 -4.92
CA LEU A 25 20.94 4.37 -5.37
C LEU A 25 20.06 4.67 -4.16
N MET A 26 19.20 5.67 -4.30
CA MET A 26 18.04 5.88 -3.43
C MET A 26 16.78 5.58 -4.23
N THR A 27 15.83 4.83 -3.67
CA THR A 27 14.59 4.42 -4.35
C THR A 27 13.35 4.92 -3.62
N SER A 28 12.16 4.45 -4.03
CA SER A 28 10.90 4.66 -3.30
C SER A 28 10.47 6.14 -3.23
N SER A 29 9.75 6.54 -2.18
CA SER A 29 9.10 7.86 -2.07
C SER A 29 10.07 9.03 -2.18
N ARG A 30 11.32 8.92 -1.69
CA ARG A 30 12.33 10.00 -1.81
C ARG A 30 12.93 10.13 -3.21
N ALA A 31 12.77 9.10 -4.03
CA ALA A 31 13.21 9.09 -5.42
C ALA A 31 12.08 9.39 -6.43
N ASN A 32 10.81 9.28 -6.02
CA ASN A 32 9.66 9.56 -6.86
C ASN A 32 9.23 11.05 -6.74
N PRO A 33 9.30 11.86 -7.81
CA PRO A 33 8.90 13.27 -7.77
C PRO A 33 7.39 13.49 -7.56
N HIS A 34 6.57 12.46 -7.78
CA HIS A 34 5.13 12.48 -7.56
C HIS A 34 4.75 12.00 -6.15
N ALA A 35 5.70 11.46 -5.39
CA ALA A 35 5.44 11.04 -4.03
C ALA A 35 5.53 12.22 -3.06
N PHE A 36 4.65 12.21 -2.07
CA PHE A 36 4.78 13.10 -0.93
C PHE A 36 5.82 12.55 0.03
N THR A 37 6.70 13.43 0.49
CA THR A 37 7.69 13.11 1.51
C THR A 37 7.51 14.06 2.69
N ASP A 38 7.76 13.54 3.88
CA ASP A 38 7.72 14.25 5.14
C ASP A 38 8.84 13.79 6.08
N LEU A 39 8.77 14.26 7.33
CA LEU A 39 9.71 13.92 8.37
C LEU A 39 9.79 12.40 8.62
N PHE A 40 8.70 11.65 8.47
CA PHE A 40 8.64 10.21 8.74
C PHE A 40 8.78 9.33 7.50
N THR A 41 9.12 9.93 6.36
CA THR A 41 9.40 9.16 5.15
C THR A 41 10.75 8.46 5.30
N ASP A 42 10.75 7.14 5.15
CA ASP A 42 11.94 6.31 5.27
C ASP A 42 12.99 6.64 4.19
N TYR A 43 14.24 6.25 4.44
CA TYR A 43 15.28 6.21 3.41
C TYR A 43 15.43 4.79 2.87
N ASP A 44 15.18 4.61 1.59
CA ASP A 44 15.42 3.33 0.90
C ASP A 44 16.74 3.43 0.11
N PHE A 45 17.81 2.84 0.64
CA PHE A 45 19.13 2.85 0.00
C PHE A 45 19.48 1.48 -0.58
N GLU A 46 19.80 1.47 -1.86
CA GLU A 46 20.21 0.31 -2.65
C GLU A 46 21.72 0.38 -2.86
N ILE A 47 22.47 -0.54 -2.25
CA ILE A 47 23.93 -0.54 -2.24
C ILE A 47 24.43 -1.72 -3.09
N PHE A 48 25.23 -1.41 -4.10
CA PHE A 48 25.77 -2.41 -5.02
C PHE A 48 27.25 -2.64 -4.75
N VAL A 49 27.61 -3.89 -4.46
CA VAL A 49 28.94 -4.29 -4.00
C VAL A 49 29.58 -5.32 -4.93
N LYS A 50 30.91 -5.45 -4.90
CA LYS A 50 31.61 -6.55 -5.60
C LYS A 50 31.27 -7.91 -4.96
N ASP A 51 31.18 -7.93 -3.64
CA ASP A 51 31.06 -9.12 -2.81
C ASP A 51 30.11 -8.85 -1.63
N LEU A 52 29.24 -9.81 -1.29
CA LEU A 52 28.27 -9.64 -0.18
C LEU A 52 28.84 -9.99 1.19
N ASP A 53 29.99 -10.66 1.29
CA ASP A 53 30.51 -11.24 2.51
C ASP A 53 30.76 -10.18 3.60
N GLY A 54 31.27 -9.01 3.20
CA GLY A 54 31.47 -7.90 4.15
C GLY A 54 30.19 -7.49 4.89
N PHE A 55 29.04 -7.60 4.21
CA PHE A 55 27.72 -7.21 4.73
C PHE A 55 26.94 -8.36 5.37
N THR A 56 27.45 -9.59 5.28
CA THR A 56 26.90 -10.75 6.02
C THR A 56 27.63 -11.02 7.31
N ARG A 57 28.92 -10.63 7.40
CA ARG A 57 29.78 -10.92 8.56
C ARG A 57 29.64 -9.92 9.69
N ASP A 58 29.53 -8.62 9.40
CA ASP A 58 29.46 -7.57 10.41
C ASP A 58 28.48 -6.45 10.02
N ASP A 59 27.77 -5.99 11.03
CA ASP A 59 26.79 -4.90 10.94
C ASP A 59 27.25 -3.64 11.70
N GLY A 60 28.49 -3.61 12.19
CA GLY A 60 29.06 -2.49 12.95
C GLY A 60 29.02 -1.17 12.18
N TRP A 61 29.06 -1.22 10.85
CA TRP A 61 28.92 -0.07 9.96
C TRP A 61 27.60 0.70 10.16
N LEU A 62 26.53 0.06 10.64
CA LEU A 62 25.26 0.77 10.88
C LEU A 62 25.39 1.89 11.94
N ASN A 63 26.30 1.74 12.90
CA ASN A 63 26.48 2.71 13.99
C ASN A 63 26.99 4.07 13.51
N GLN A 64 27.57 4.14 12.31
CA GLN A 64 28.02 5.41 11.77
C GLN A 64 26.84 6.34 11.43
N PHE A 65 25.64 5.80 11.15
CA PHE A 65 24.47 6.61 10.79
C PHE A 65 23.65 7.08 12.00
N GLY A 66 23.96 6.57 13.20
CA GLY A 66 23.35 7.00 14.45
C GLY A 66 23.31 5.87 15.48
N THR A 67 22.75 6.17 16.65
CA THR A 67 22.48 5.17 17.70
C THR A 67 21.24 4.36 17.32
N LEU A 68 21.37 3.03 17.25
CA LEU A 68 20.28 2.14 16.85
C LEU A 68 19.27 1.93 17.98
N ILE A 69 17.97 2.12 17.69
CA ILE A 69 16.87 1.56 18.49
C ILE A 69 16.62 0.11 18.08
N LYS A 70 16.56 -0.15 16.77
CA LYS A 70 16.14 -1.44 16.22
C LYS A 70 16.93 -1.76 14.95
N LYS A 71 17.22 -3.04 14.76
CA LYS A 71 17.74 -3.63 13.53
C LYS A 71 17.00 -4.92 13.21
N VAL A 72 16.58 -5.08 11.96
CA VAL A 72 16.10 -6.36 11.40
C VAL A 72 17.04 -6.78 10.29
N VAL A 73 17.48 -8.04 10.35
CA VAL A 73 18.37 -8.65 9.36
C VAL A 73 17.56 -9.61 8.52
N LEU A 74 17.46 -9.35 7.22
CA LEU A 74 16.79 -10.24 6.26
C LEU A 74 17.77 -10.66 5.16
N GLN A 75 17.58 -11.87 4.67
CA GLN A 75 18.35 -12.43 3.57
C GLN A 75 17.39 -13.15 2.63
N ASP A 76 17.34 -12.69 1.39
CA ASP A 76 16.50 -13.26 0.34
C ASP A 76 17.31 -13.37 -0.96
N GLY A 77 17.63 -14.60 -1.36
CA GLY A 77 18.52 -14.86 -2.49
C GLY A 77 19.83 -14.05 -2.42
N ASN A 78 20.01 -13.16 -3.39
CA ASN A 78 21.19 -12.27 -3.50
C ASN A 78 21.04 -10.94 -2.78
N TRP A 79 19.97 -10.73 -2.03
CA TRP A 79 19.73 -9.52 -1.25
C TRP A 79 20.14 -9.72 0.21
N ARG A 80 20.81 -8.72 0.77
CA ARG A 80 21.00 -8.56 2.21
C ARG A 80 20.34 -7.27 2.63
N THR A 81 19.31 -7.39 3.46
CA THR A 81 18.53 -6.23 3.89
C THR A 81 18.79 -5.94 5.36
N ARG A 82 18.92 -4.66 5.67
CA ARG A 82 18.93 -4.13 7.04
C ARG A 82 17.84 -3.07 7.15
N LEU A 83 16.79 -3.39 7.91
CA LEU A 83 15.76 -2.42 8.27
C LEU A 83 16.14 -1.86 9.65
N VAL A 84 16.43 -0.56 9.72
CA VAL A 84 16.93 0.05 10.95
C VAL A 84 16.12 1.26 11.36
N LEU A 85 15.99 1.44 12.68
CA LEU A 85 15.42 2.63 13.30
C LEU A 85 16.47 3.19 14.27
N TYR A 86 16.76 4.48 14.15
CA TYR A 86 17.72 5.20 15.00
C TYR A 86 17.02 6.02 16.09
N GLU A 87 17.74 6.34 17.17
CA GLU A 87 17.23 7.11 18.32
C GLU A 87 16.71 8.49 17.96
N ASP A 88 17.25 9.08 16.90
CA ASP A 88 16.79 10.38 16.42
C ASP A 88 15.48 10.32 15.64
N GLY A 89 14.90 9.13 15.48
CA GLY A 89 13.66 8.82 14.76
C GLY A 89 13.87 8.27 13.35
N THR A 90 15.08 8.38 12.79
CA THR A 90 15.35 8.05 11.39
C THR A 90 15.17 6.57 11.12
N LYS A 91 14.42 6.24 10.06
CA LYS A 91 14.28 4.88 9.56
C LYS A 91 14.97 4.75 8.20
N ILE A 92 15.78 3.71 8.06
CA ILE A 92 16.53 3.40 6.84
C ILE A 92 16.36 1.93 6.51
N ASP A 93 16.01 1.65 5.26
CA ASP A 93 15.97 0.33 4.68
C ASP A 93 17.17 0.22 3.72
N PHE A 94 18.22 -0.47 4.17
CA PHE A 94 19.37 -0.78 3.33
C PHE A 94 19.13 -2.09 2.59
N GLN A 95 19.19 -2.07 1.27
CA GLN A 95 19.20 -3.25 0.42
C GLN A 95 20.56 -3.37 -0.24
N VAL A 96 21.31 -4.43 0.09
CA VAL A 96 22.64 -4.69 -0.46
C VAL A 96 22.58 -5.85 -1.43
N SER A 97 23.10 -5.66 -2.64
CA SER A 97 23.17 -6.67 -3.71
C SER A 97 24.48 -6.53 -4.50
N THR A 98 24.77 -7.48 -5.38
CA THR A 98 26.01 -7.44 -6.18
C THR A 98 25.90 -6.52 -7.38
N VAL A 99 27.04 -6.10 -7.91
CA VAL A 99 27.13 -5.37 -9.19
C VAL A 99 26.54 -6.15 -10.37
N GLU A 100 26.41 -7.47 -10.29
CA GLU A 100 25.77 -8.27 -11.34
C GLU A 100 24.27 -7.98 -11.42
N PHE A 101 23.61 -7.69 -10.29
CA PHE A 101 22.20 -7.32 -10.31
C PHE A 101 21.96 -6.00 -11.06
N ILE A 102 22.76 -4.98 -10.80
CA ILE A 102 22.56 -3.66 -11.44
C ILE A 102 22.88 -3.69 -12.93
N LYS A 103 23.86 -4.49 -13.36
CA LYS A 103 24.12 -4.75 -14.79
C LYS A 103 22.92 -5.44 -15.45
N HIS A 104 22.34 -6.43 -14.77
CA HIS A 104 21.13 -7.10 -15.27
C HIS A 104 19.96 -6.13 -15.38
N LEU A 105 19.75 -5.27 -14.36
CA LEU A 105 18.75 -4.21 -14.39
C LEU A 105 18.94 -3.26 -15.59
N GLY A 106 20.19 -2.86 -15.87
CA GLY A 106 20.53 -2.02 -17.03
C GLY A 106 20.39 -2.71 -18.40
N ALA A 107 20.21 -4.03 -18.43
CA ALA A 107 19.93 -4.78 -19.65
C ALA A 107 18.42 -5.03 -19.87
N MET A 108 17.57 -4.66 -18.91
CA MET A 108 16.12 -4.84 -19.01
C MET A 108 15.48 -3.77 -19.89
N THR A 109 14.46 -4.16 -20.65
CA THR A 109 13.62 -3.23 -21.42
C THR A 109 12.60 -2.51 -20.53
N GLU A 110 12.07 -3.22 -19.53
CA GLU A 110 11.12 -2.70 -18.55
C GLU A 110 11.69 -2.84 -17.14
N LEU A 111 11.61 -1.77 -16.36
CA LEU A 111 12.08 -1.78 -14.98
C LEU A 111 11.11 -2.58 -14.09
N PRO A 112 11.62 -3.34 -13.10
CA PRO A 112 10.79 -3.85 -12.02
C PRO A 112 10.09 -2.70 -11.28
N GLU A 113 8.86 -2.93 -10.81
CA GLU A 113 7.98 -1.91 -10.22
C GLU A 113 8.67 -1.01 -9.17
N ARG A 114 9.54 -1.58 -8.34
CA ARG A 114 10.30 -0.84 -7.31
C ARG A 114 11.23 0.24 -7.89
N TYR A 115 11.84 -0.02 -9.04
CA TYR A 115 12.74 0.91 -9.73
C TYR A 115 11.95 1.82 -10.66
N ASP A 116 10.90 1.31 -11.33
CA ASP A 116 10.01 2.15 -12.14
C ASP A 116 9.24 3.18 -11.30
N ASN A 117 8.95 2.87 -10.04
CA ASN A 117 8.40 3.83 -9.08
C ASN A 117 9.36 4.98 -8.77
N GLY A 118 10.64 4.87 -9.09
CA GLY A 118 11.62 5.95 -8.95
C GLY A 118 12.93 5.49 -8.32
N TYR A 119 14.04 5.93 -8.91
CA TYR A 119 15.37 5.82 -8.33
C TYR A 119 16.20 7.07 -8.64
N LYS A 120 17.18 7.35 -7.77
CA LYS A 120 18.21 8.38 -7.94
C LYS A 120 19.57 7.73 -7.73
N VAL A 121 20.47 7.88 -8.69
CA VAL A 121 21.86 7.44 -8.53
C VAL A 121 22.58 8.46 -7.65
N LEU A 122 23.02 8.04 -6.47
CA LEU A 122 23.76 8.89 -5.54
C LEU A 122 25.27 8.75 -5.70
N LEU A 123 25.73 7.54 -6.04
CA LEU A 123 27.12 7.20 -6.28
C LEU A 123 27.22 6.15 -7.39
N ASP A 124 28.14 6.35 -8.32
CA ASP A 124 28.56 5.33 -9.27
C ASP A 124 30.05 5.51 -9.54
N LYS A 125 30.87 4.57 -9.05
CA LYS A 125 32.33 4.63 -9.17
C LYS A 125 32.84 4.02 -10.48
N ASP A 126 32.02 3.19 -11.12
CA ASP A 126 32.43 2.31 -12.21
C ASP A 126 31.58 2.53 -13.48
N GLU A 127 30.69 3.52 -13.46
CA GLU A 127 29.72 3.84 -14.53
C GLU A 127 28.73 2.70 -14.85
N ILE A 128 28.47 1.82 -13.86
CA ILE A 128 27.61 0.64 -14.00
C ILE A 128 26.11 0.96 -14.03
N THR A 129 25.71 2.20 -13.73
CA THR A 129 24.29 2.61 -13.76
C THR A 129 23.86 3.20 -15.10
N LYS A 130 24.78 3.46 -16.05
CA LYS A 130 24.49 4.18 -17.30
C LYS A 130 23.41 3.51 -18.18
N GLY A 131 23.28 2.18 -18.09
CA GLY A 131 22.30 1.42 -18.86
C GLY A 131 20.90 1.36 -18.27
N ILE A 132 20.70 1.80 -17.02
CA ILE A 132 19.40 1.68 -16.35
C ILE A 132 18.40 2.64 -17.02
N PRO A 133 17.26 2.16 -17.52
CA PRO A 133 16.22 3.02 -18.09
C PRO A 133 15.72 4.05 -17.08
N ALA A 134 15.28 5.22 -17.54
CA ALA A 134 14.62 6.18 -16.66
C ALA A 134 13.27 5.60 -16.16
N PRO A 135 12.92 5.82 -14.87
CA PRO A 135 11.64 5.40 -14.34
C PRO A 135 10.48 6.14 -15.03
N SER A 136 9.41 5.40 -15.34
CA SER A 136 8.18 6.01 -15.87
C SER A 136 7.27 6.54 -14.76
N TYR A 137 7.49 6.11 -13.51
CA TYR A 137 6.68 6.40 -12.33
C TYR A 137 5.24 5.85 -12.42
N LYS A 138 5.00 4.86 -13.29
CA LYS A 138 3.65 4.33 -13.57
C LYS A 138 3.35 3.00 -12.89
N ALA A 139 4.36 2.33 -12.32
CA ALA A 139 4.24 1.03 -11.67
C ALA A 139 2.97 0.85 -10.81
N TYR A 140 2.65 1.87 -10.01
CA TYR A 140 1.56 1.83 -9.03
C TYR A 140 0.39 2.75 -9.37
N ILE A 141 0.29 3.24 -10.61
CA ILE A 141 -0.90 3.98 -11.05
C ILE A 141 -2.10 3.04 -11.02
N THR A 142 -3.24 3.58 -10.60
CA THR A 142 -4.50 2.84 -10.53
C THR A 142 -4.85 2.26 -11.91
N LYS A 143 -5.13 0.96 -11.96
CA LYS A 143 -5.49 0.27 -13.20
C LYS A 143 -7.00 0.21 -13.36
N LYS A 144 -7.46 0.41 -14.60
CA LYS A 144 -8.87 0.25 -14.96
C LYS A 144 -9.29 -1.22 -14.79
N PRO A 145 -10.41 -1.51 -14.11
CA PRO A 145 -10.88 -2.88 -13.96
C PRO A 145 -11.45 -3.42 -15.29
N SER A 146 -11.41 -4.75 -15.45
CA SER A 146 -12.26 -5.41 -16.46
C SER A 146 -13.71 -5.39 -15.98
N ALA A 147 -14.66 -5.55 -16.92
CA ALA A 147 -16.08 -5.67 -16.58
C ALA A 147 -16.37 -6.87 -15.66
N GLU A 148 -15.64 -7.98 -15.87
CA GLU A 148 -15.72 -9.20 -15.05
C GLU A 148 -15.25 -8.93 -13.62
N MET A 149 -14.04 -8.36 -13.44
CA MET A 149 -13.52 -8.05 -12.11
C MET A 149 -14.43 -7.05 -11.35
N PHE A 150 -14.97 -6.06 -12.04
CA PHE A 150 -15.92 -5.12 -11.47
C PHE A 150 -17.19 -5.84 -10.97
N ALA A 151 -17.77 -6.72 -11.79
CA ALA A 151 -18.96 -7.49 -11.42
C ALA A 151 -18.70 -8.45 -10.25
N ASP A 152 -17.55 -9.14 -10.26
CA ASP A 152 -17.17 -10.09 -9.21
C ASP A 152 -16.96 -9.42 -7.85
N ILE A 153 -16.32 -8.25 -7.83
CA ILE A 153 -16.12 -7.47 -6.60
C ILE A 153 -17.46 -7.01 -6.02
N ILE A 154 -18.39 -6.52 -6.85
CA ILE A 154 -19.72 -6.11 -6.39
C ILE A 154 -20.52 -7.31 -5.88
N ASN A 155 -20.48 -8.44 -6.60
CA ASN A 155 -21.19 -9.64 -6.19
C ASN A 155 -20.69 -10.15 -4.84
N SER A 156 -19.36 -10.22 -4.69
CA SER A 156 -18.69 -10.68 -3.47
C SER A 156 -18.94 -9.73 -2.29
N PHE A 157 -18.84 -8.42 -2.50
CA PHE A 157 -19.13 -7.42 -1.47
C PHE A 157 -20.51 -7.63 -0.87
N TRP A 158 -21.55 -7.64 -1.70
CA TRP A 158 -22.93 -7.77 -1.27
C TRP A 158 -23.17 -9.10 -0.58
N GLY A 159 -22.61 -10.20 -1.10
CA GLY A 159 -22.70 -11.51 -0.45
C GLY A 159 -22.07 -11.51 0.94
N ASP A 160 -20.89 -10.93 1.07
CA ASP A 160 -20.11 -10.97 2.31
C ASP A 160 -20.65 -10.04 3.40
N THR A 161 -21.49 -9.05 3.06
CA THR A 161 -22.24 -8.27 4.07
C THR A 161 -23.07 -9.17 4.98
N ALA A 162 -23.54 -10.32 4.49
CA ALA A 162 -24.29 -11.29 5.29
C ALA A 162 -23.45 -11.86 6.45
N TYR A 163 -22.15 -12.06 6.27
CA TYR A 163 -21.29 -12.54 7.36
C TYR A 163 -21.19 -11.51 8.47
N VAL A 164 -21.04 -10.23 8.14
CA VAL A 164 -21.01 -9.16 9.17
C VAL A 164 -22.32 -9.15 9.93
N ALA A 165 -23.45 -9.07 9.23
CA ALA A 165 -24.78 -9.03 9.85
C ALA A 165 -25.08 -10.26 10.72
N ASN A 166 -24.80 -11.46 10.21
CA ASN A 166 -25.03 -12.69 10.97
C ASN A 166 -24.13 -12.76 12.22
N SER A 167 -22.88 -12.29 12.12
CA SER A 167 -21.95 -12.28 13.26
C SER A 167 -22.38 -11.27 14.31
N LEU A 168 -22.80 -10.08 13.91
CA LEU A 168 -23.35 -9.07 14.83
C LEU A 168 -24.62 -9.55 15.51
N TRP A 169 -25.50 -10.23 14.78
CA TRP A 169 -26.68 -10.85 15.37
C TRP A 169 -26.29 -11.91 16.42
N ARG A 170 -25.24 -12.71 16.18
CA ARG A 170 -24.76 -13.73 17.14
C ARG A 170 -23.94 -13.19 18.32
N ASP A 171 -23.72 -11.88 18.41
CA ASP A 171 -22.79 -11.27 19.36
C ASP A 171 -21.32 -11.76 19.17
N GLU A 172 -20.94 -12.07 17.92
CA GLU A 172 -19.59 -12.50 17.52
C GLU A 172 -18.74 -11.31 17.05
N LEU A 173 -18.61 -10.28 17.89
CA LEU A 173 -18.00 -8.99 17.52
C LEU A 173 -16.61 -9.15 16.88
N TYR A 174 -15.73 -9.98 17.44
CA TYR A 174 -14.37 -10.15 16.92
C TYR A 174 -14.35 -10.62 15.46
N PHE A 175 -15.23 -11.56 15.10
CA PHE A 175 -15.35 -12.04 13.72
C PHE A 175 -16.08 -11.04 12.83
N ALA A 176 -17.09 -10.34 13.35
CA ALA A 176 -17.75 -9.24 12.64
C ALA A 176 -16.75 -8.13 12.25
N LYS A 177 -15.84 -7.76 13.16
CA LYS A 177 -14.76 -6.79 12.89
C LYS A 177 -13.80 -7.29 11.82
N TYR A 178 -13.41 -8.56 11.84
CA TYR A 178 -12.60 -9.15 10.77
C TYR A 178 -13.32 -9.04 9.42
N MET A 179 -14.60 -9.41 9.34
CA MET A 179 -15.34 -9.33 8.07
C MET A 179 -15.52 -7.88 7.61
N LEU A 180 -15.86 -6.95 8.50
CA LEU A 180 -16.10 -5.55 8.13
C LEU A 180 -14.79 -4.81 7.81
N ASP A 181 -13.81 -4.83 8.70
CA ASP A 181 -12.61 -4.00 8.61
C ASP A 181 -11.48 -4.61 7.81
N ASN A 182 -11.47 -5.94 7.62
CA ASN A 182 -10.49 -6.59 6.76
C ASN A 182 -11.11 -6.97 5.42
N VAL A 183 -12.13 -7.84 5.42
CA VAL A 183 -12.66 -8.39 4.17
C VAL A 183 -13.39 -7.33 3.35
N LEU A 184 -14.48 -6.74 3.87
CA LEU A 184 -15.25 -5.76 3.12
C LEU A 184 -14.43 -4.51 2.78
N ARG A 185 -13.66 -4.01 3.75
CA ARG A 185 -12.87 -2.79 3.59
C ARG A 185 -11.75 -2.93 2.57
N PHE A 186 -10.86 -3.91 2.71
CA PHE A 186 -9.65 -3.98 1.90
C PHE A 186 -9.83 -4.82 0.63
N ASN A 187 -10.70 -5.83 0.63
CA ASN A 187 -10.87 -6.67 -0.56
C ASN A 187 -11.88 -6.09 -1.56
N TYR A 188 -12.83 -5.26 -1.10
CA TYR A 188 -13.93 -4.79 -1.97
C TYR A 188 -14.07 -3.27 -2.00
N LEU A 189 -14.20 -2.60 -0.84
CA LEU A 189 -14.39 -1.15 -0.79
C LEU A 189 -13.15 -0.41 -1.28
N GLN A 190 -11.95 -0.83 -0.87
CA GLN A 190 -10.70 -0.19 -1.30
C GLN A 190 -10.55 -0.21 -2.83
N PRO A 191 -10.67 -1.34 -3.56
CA PRO A 191 -10.65 -1.33 -5.02
C PRO A 191 -11.67 -0.39 -5.67
N VAL A 192 -12.90 -0.33 -5.13
CA VAL A 192 -13.94 0.58 -5.67
C VAL A 192 -13.57 2.05 -5.44
N ILE A 193 -13.01 2.41 -4.29
CA ILE A 193 -12.49 3.76 -4.05
C ILE A 193 -11.33 4.08 -4.99
N GLU A 194 -10.40 3.15 -5.18
CA GLU A 194 -9.30 3.30 -6.13
C GLU A 194 -9.82 3.53 -7.54
N TRP A 195 -10.78 2.73 -8.03
CA TRP A 195 -11.39 2.92 -9.34
C TRP A 195 -12.15 4.24 -9.45
N TYR A 196 -12.84 4.66 -8.40
CA TYR A 196 -13.51 5.96 -8.36
C TYR A 196 -12.51 7.10 -8.51
N ILE A 197 -11.40 7.07 -7.76
CA ILE A 197 -10.29 8.01 -7.92
C ILE A 197 -9.72 7.92 -9.35
N GLY A 198 -9.53 6.71 -9.88
CA GLY A 198 -9.10 6.49 -11.26
C GLY A 198 -10.00 7.19 -12.28
N VAL A 199 -11.32 7.05 -12.14
CA VAL A 199 -12.30 7.76 -12.99
C VAL A 199 -12.17 9.28 -12.86
N LYS A 200 -12.03 9.81 -11.64
CA LYS A 200 -11.97 11.26 -11.39
C LYS A 200 -10.68 11.92 -11.88
N TYR A 201 -9.60 11.17 -11.95
CA TYR A 201 -8.27 11.66 -12.30
C TYR A 201 -7.71 11.00 -13.57
N ASP A 202 -8.59 10.57 -14.49
CA ASP A 202 -8.23 10.01 -15.80
C ASP A 202 -7.18 8.90 -15.74
N TRP A 203 -7.24 8.06 -14.70
CA TRP A 203 -6.34 6.92 -14.45
C TRP A 203 -4.86 7.33 -14.42
N SER A 204 -4.57 8.55 -13.95
CA SER A 204 -3.23 9.14 -13.95
C SER A 204 -2.57 9.22 -12.57
N VAL A 205 -3.27 8.80 -11.52
CA VAL A 205 -2.82 8.93 -10.12
C VAL A 205 -2.66 7.59 -9.40
N ASN A 206 -1.83 7.63 -8.36
CA ASN A 206 -1.57 6.53 -7.46
C ASN A 206 -2.05 6.90 -6.04
N PRO A 207 -3.18 6.36 -5.55
CA PRO A 207 -3.67 6.59 -4.18
C PRO A 207 -2.82 5.92 -3.09
N ASN A 208 -1.73 5.26 -3.49
CA ASN A 208 -0.76 4.56 -2.66
C ASN A 208 -1.37 3.31 -1.99
N LYS A 209 -0.48 2.45 -1.48
CA LYS A 209 -0.83 1.15 -0.90
C LYS A 209 -1.85 1.32 0.22
N TYR A 210 -2.89 0.49 0.21
CA TYR A 210 -3.95 0.45 1.23
C TYR A 210 -4.65 1.79 1.44
N GLY A 211 -4.83 2.58 0.36
CA GLY A 211 -5.53 3.85 0.41
C GLY A 211 -4.86 4.93 1.24
N ARG A 212 -3.55 4.83 1.48
CA ARG A 212 -2.78 5.78 2.31
C ARG A 212 -3.03 7.24 1.92
N TRP A 213 -3.30 7.53 0.64
CA TRP A 213 -3.53 8.88 0.14
C TRP A 213 -4.98 9.16 -0.28
N PHE A 214 -5.96 8.32 0.08
CA PHE A 214 -7.38 8.55 -0.25
C PHE A 214 -7.87 9.95 0.13
N LYS A 215 -7.57 10.44 1.34
CA LYS A 215 -7.95 11.80 1.79
C LYS A 215 -7.44 12.94 0.90
N ARG A 216 -6.42 12.68 0.07
CA ARG A 216 -5.85 13.68 -0.85
C ARG A 216 -6.58 13.74 -2.19
N TYR A 217 -7.30 12.68 -2.54
CA TYR A 217 -7.96 12.53 -3.83
C TYR A 217 -9.49 12.54 -3.72
N LEU A 218 -10.04 12.11 -2.59
CA LEU A 218 -11.47 12.19 -2.32
C LEU A 218 -11.84 13.62 -1.91
N ASP A 219 -13.00 14.10 -2.36
CA ASP A 219 -13.60 15.32 -1.84
C ASP A 219 -13.99 15.17 -0.36
N SER A 220 -14.29 16.30 0.28
CA SER A 220 -14.62 16.35 1.71
C SER A 220 -15.79 15.46 2.09
N ASP A 221 -16.79 15.37 1.22
CA ASP A 221 -18.04 14.70 1.51
C ASP A 221 -17.85 13.19 1.42
N THR A 222 -17.24 12.72 0.33
CA THR A 222 -16.87 11.30 0.14
C THR A 222 -15.88 10.82 1.22
N TRP A 223 -14.92 11.68 1.61
CA TRP A 223 -14.02 11.35 2.71
C TRP A 223 -14.75 11.24 4.06
N THR A 224 -15.72 12.12 4.32
CA THR A 224 -16.56 12.07 5.53
C THR A 224 -17.42 10.81 5.56
N GLU A 225 -17.98 10.40 4.42
CA GLU A 225 -18.70 9.13 4.28
C GLU A 225 -17.80 7.93 4.60
N LEU A 226 -16.56 7.93 4.07
CA LEU A 226 -15.56 6.91 4.38
C LEU A 226 -15.20 6.87 5.86
N GLU A 227 -14.99 8.01 6.51
CA GLU A 227 -14.76 8.08 7.96
C GLU A 227 -15.95 7.52 8.75
N GLY A 228 -17.17 7.73 8.26
CA GLY A 228 -18.39 7.15 8.82
C GLY A 228 -18.45 5.62 8.77
N THR A 229 -17.62 4.96 7.95
CA THR A 229 -17.56 3.49 7.89
C THR A 229 -16.74 2.87 9.02
N TYR A 230 -16.07 3.66 9.86
CA TYR A 230 -15.31 3.16 11.01
C TYR A 230 -16.21 2.99 12.23
N ALA A 231 -15.99 1.91 12.99
CA ALA A 231 -16.71 1.64 14.24
C ALA A 231 -15.75 1.20 15.34
N GLY A 232 -16.09 1.56 16.58
CA GLY A 232 -15.43 1.07 17.79
C GLY A 232 -15.90 -0.34 18.16
N ALA A 233 -16.04 -0.58 19.46
CA ALA A 233 -16.47 -1.87 20.00
C ALA A 233 -18.00 -1.97 20.22
N GLY A 234 -18.78 -0.91 20.00
CA GLY A 234 -20.24 -0.94 20.17
C GLY A 234 -20.93 -1.77 19.09
N ILE A 235 -21.89 -2.63 19.46
CA ILE A 235 -22.60 -3.48 18.50
C ILE A 235 -23.46 -2.62 17.55
N GLU A 236 -24.17 -1.64 18.08
CA GLU A 236 -24.99 -0.71 17.30
C GLU A 236 -24.13 0.12 16.34
N GLU A 237 -22.97 0.61 16.80
CA GLU A 237 -22.01 1.32 15.95
C GLU A 237 -21.53 0.46 14.76
N ASN A 238 -21.33 -0.85 14.97
CA ASN A 238 -20.89 -1.75 13.90
C ASN A 238 -22.03 -2.08 12.91
N TRP A 239 -23.29 -2.11 13.37
CA TRP A 239 -24.44 -2.16 12.45
C TRP A 239 -24.50 -0.90 11.60
N GLU A 240 -24.38 0.29 12.21
CA GLU A 240 -24.36 1.55 11.48
C GLU A 240 -23.20 1.60 10.46
N ALA A 241 -22.01 1.18 10.86
CA ALA A 241 -20.84 1.14 9.99
C ALA A 241 -21.02 0.16 8.82
N LEU A 242 -21.69 -0.98 9.00
CA LEU A 242 -22.04 -1.90 7.92
C LEU A 242 -22.93 -1.20 6.87
N TYR A 243 -23.98 -0.50 7.31
CA TYR A 243 -24.87 0.23 6.39
C TYR A 243 -24.15 1.38 5.68
N ARG A 244 -23.36 2.18 6.41
CA ARG A 244 -22.55 3.26 5.81
C ARG A 244 -21.54 2.73 4.79
N THR A 245 -20.92 1.58 5.08
CA THR A 245 -20.03 0.88 4.14
C THR A 245 -20.78 0.45 2.88
N ALA A 246 -22.00 -0.10 3.02
CA ALA A 246 -22.84 -0.50 1.90
C ALA A 246 -23.32 0.69 1.05
N ASP A 247 -23.66 1.81 1.69
CA ASP A 247 -24.09 3.04 1.02
C ASP A 247 -22.96 3.66 0.21
N LEU A 248 -21.78 3.86 0.83
CA LEU A 248 -20.60 4.38 0.15
C LEU A 248 -20.17 3.45 -1.00
N PHE A 249 -20.10 2.15 -0.76
CA PHE A 249 -19.74 1.18 -1.79
C PHE A 249 -20.70 1.26 -2.99
N SER A 250 -22.01 1.29 -2.74
CA SER A 250 -23.02 1.37 -3.78
C SER A 250 -22.89 2.65 -4.61
N GLY A 251 -22.77 3.81 -3.96
CA GLY A 251 -22.61 5.10 -4.63
C GLY A 251 -21.38 5.14 -5.53
N LEU A 252 -20.22 4.80 -4.99
CA LEU A 252 -18.96 4.82 -5.75
C LEU A 252 -18.95 3.81 -6.89
N ALA A 253 -19.44 2.58 -6.65
CA ALA A 253 -19.48 1.55 -7.68
C ALA A 253 -20.44 1.91 -8.82
N GLN A 254 -21.57 2.55 -8.54
CA GLN A 254 -22.48 3.04 -9.57
C GLN A 254 -21.82 4.13 -10.44
N ASP A 255 -21.10 5.07 -9.83
CA ASP A 255 -20.35 6.10 -10.55
C ASP A 255 -19.27 5.51 -11.46
N VAL A 256 -18.50 4.55 -10.95
CA VAL A 256 -17.49 3.81 -11.72
C VAL A 256 -18.15 3.05 -12.87
N GLY A 257 -19.22 2.29 -12.60
CA GLY A 257 -19.94 1.51 -13.61
C GLY A 257 -20.50 2.40 -14.72
N LYS A 258 -21.10 3.54 -14.36
CA LYS A 258 -21.59 4.53 -15.33
C LYS A 258 -20.48 5.07 -16.22
N SER A 259 -19.34 5.45 -15.63
CA SER A 259 -18.19 6.00 -16.37
C SER A 259 -17.56 4.96 -17.31
N LEU A 260 -17.47 3.70 -16.88
CA LEU A 260 -16.85 2.62 -17.65
C LEU A 260 -17.82 1.85 -18.54
N HIS A 261 -19.11 2.18 -18.49
CA HIS A 261 -20.20 1.47 -19.15
C HIS A 261 -20.35 0.01 -18.71
N TYR A 262 -20.14 -0.25 -17.42
CA TYR A 262 -20.34 -1.56 -16.79
C TYR A 262 -21.67 -1.60 -16.04
N PRO A 263 -22.45 -2.69 -16.14
CA PRO A 263 -23.76 -2.79 -15.49
C PRO A 263 -23.62 -2.92 -13.98
N TYR A 264 -24.50 -2.24 -13.23
CA TYR A 264 -24.60 -2.37 -11.78
C TYR A 264 -25.82 -3.22 -11.39
N PRO A 265 -25.70 -4.22 -10.49
CA PRO A 265 -26.75 -5.19 -10.18
C PRO A 265 -27.75 -4.67 -9.12
N PHE A 266 -28.55 -3.65 -9.46
CA PHE A 266 -29.50 -3.01 -8.53
C PHE A 266 -30.47 -3.97 -7.82
N GLU A 267 -31.00 -4.97 -8.53
CA GLU A 267 -31.92 -5.94 -7.92
C GLU A 267 -31.25 -6.80 -6.84
N TYR A 268 -29.96 -7.11 -7.01
CA TYR A 268 -29.21 -7.91 -6.05
C TYR A 268 -28.93 -7.10 -4.78
N GLU A 269 -28.47 -5.85 -4.93
CA GLU A 269 -28.33 -4.90 -3.81
C GLU A 269 -29.65 -4.81 -3.01
N GLN A 270 -30.77 -4.59 -3.68
CA GLN A 270 -32.07 -4.46 -3.00
C GLN A 270 -32.44 -5.71 -2.19
N LYS A 271 -32.15 -6.91 -2.71
CA LYS A 271 -32.38 -8.18 -2.01
C LYS A 271 -31.46 -8.29 -0.79
N MET A 272 -30.19 -7.93 -0.92
CA MET A 272 -29.24 -7.96 0.20
C MET A 272 -29.58 -6.95 1.29
N ARG A 273 -29.95 -5.72 0.94
CA ARG A 273 -30.39 -4.73 1.95
C ARG A 273 -31.61 -5.20 2.74
N LYS A 274 -32.58 -5.84 2.07
CA LYS A 274 -33.73 -6.47 2.75
C LYS A 274 -33.30 -7.59 3.68
N TYR A 275 -32.35 -8.42 3.25
CA TYR A 275 -31.77 -9.47 4.09
C TYR A 275 -31.11 -8.88 5.35
N LEU A 276 -30.25 -7.86 5.21
CA LEU A 276 -29.57 -7.21 6.34
C LEU A 276 -30.57 -6.64 7.34
N LEU A 277 -31.60 -5.94 6.85
CA LEU A 277 -32.65 -5.38 7.71
C LEU A 277 -33.44 -6.46 8.45
N LYS A 278 -33.73 -7.59 7.79
CA LYS A 278 -34.37 -8.73 8.44
C LYS A 278 -33.48 -9.29 9.54
N VAL A 279 -32.19 -9.54 9.29
CA VAL A 279 -31.26 -10.05 10.31
C VAL A 279 -31.19 -9.11 11.51
N MET A 280 -31.04 -7.80 11.28
CA MET A 280 -30.96 -6.80 12.36
C MET A 280 -32.22 -6.75 13.24
N SER A 281 -33.39 -7.04 12.66
CA SER A 281 -34.68 -6.99 13.37
C SER A 281 -35.10 -8.32 14.01
N LEU A 282 -34.37 -9.40 13.77
CA LEU A 282 -34.69 -10.71 14.35
C LEU A 282 -34.40 -10.72 15.86
N PRO A 283 -35.33 -11.22 16.69
CA PRO A 283 -35.05 -11.54 18.08
C PRO A 283 -33.86 -12.49 18.21
N GLN A 284 -33.07 -12.34 19.27
CA GLN A 284 -31.86 -13.14 19.52
C GLN A 284 -32.13 -14.65 19.68
N ASP A 285 -33.36 -15.02 20.01
CA ASP A 285 -33.80 -16.40 20.17
C ASP A 285 -34.51 -16.99 18.94
N ALA A 286 -34.58 -16.23 17.83
CA ALA A 286 -35.23 -16.65 16.60
C ALA A 286 -34.69 -18.01 16.09
N LYS A 287 -35.62 -18.91 15.76
CA LYS A 287 -35.32 -20.26 15.21
C LYS A 287 -35.63 -20.42 13.73
N SER A 288 -36.24 -19.40 13.11
CA SER A 288 -36.58 -19.37 11.68
C SER A 288 -36.30 -18.00 11.10
N PHE A 289 -35.94 -17.97 9.82
CA PHE A 289 -35.74 -16.73 9.07
C PHE A 289 -37.05 -16.14 8.51
N THR A 290 -38.14 -16.92 8.55
CA THR A 290 -39.51 -16.48 8.25
C THR A 290 -40.02 -15.59 9.36
#